data_AF-A0A3N5L859-F1
#
_entry.id   AF-A0A3N5L859-F1
#
_cell.length_a   1.000
_cell.length_b   1.000
_cell.length_c   1.000
_cell.angle_alpha   90.00
_cell.angle_beta   90.00
_cell.angle_gamma   90.00
#
_symmetry.space_group_name_H-M   'P 1'
#
loop_
_entity.id
_entity.type
_entity.pdbx_description
1 polymer ?
#
loop_
_entity_poly.entity_id
_entity_poly.type
_entity_poly.pdbx_seq_one_letter_code
_entity_poly.pdbx_strand_id
1 'polypeptide(L)'
;MNDLLIKLARRYPDMEACAPDLWAAFEILKACYRSGGKVLVCGNGGSAADSEHIVGELMKGFLSKRPIPEADRRKLEEAFPLDGAYLAAHLQGALPTISLVSQTSLLTAFANDVAPDVAFAQQVYGYGRPGDVLVGLSTSGNSKNILYAFQAARLRDMQTVGLTGK
;
A
#
# COMPACT_ATOMS: atom_id res chain seq x y z
N MET A 1 19.88 -6.60 12.07
CA MET A 1 18.73 -5.68 12.03
C MET A 1 19.12 -4.48 11.17
N ASN A 2 18.28 -4.04 10.23
CA ASN A 2 18.60 -2.91 9.32
C ASN A 2 18.91 -1.63 10.13
N ASP A 3 19.95 -0.87 9.75
CA ASP A 3 20.34 0.38 10.42
C ASP A 3 19.19 1.38 10.56
N LEU A 4 18.24 1.39 9.62
CA LEU A 4 17.05 2.24 9.69
C LEU A 4 16.12 1.85 10.84
N LEU A 5 15.94 0.54 11.12
CA LEU A 5 15.13 0.07 12.25
C LEU A 5 15.80 0.38 13.58
N ILE A 6 17.12 0.27 13.65
CA ILE A 6 17.88 0.68 14.86
C ILE A 6 17.70 2.18 15.10
N LYS A 7 17.81 3.01 14.05
CA LYS A 7 17.56 4.45 14.14
C LYS A 7 16.12 4.76 14.56
N LEU A 8 15.14 4.03 14.02
CA LEU A 8 13.73 4.19 14.37
C LEU A 8 13.49 3.86 15.85
N ALA A 9 13.97 2.71 16.33
CA ALA A 9 13.84 2.28 17.72
C ALA A 9 14.50 3.27 18.70
N ARG A 10 15.67 3.82 18.35
CA ARG A 10 16.31 4.87 19.15
C ARG A 10 15.51 6.17 19.20
N ARG A 11 14.83 6.53 18.11
CA ARG A 11 14.03 7.76 18.02
C ARG A 11 12.67 7.60 18.71
N TYR A 12 12.10 6.41 18.67
CA TYR A 12 10.80 6.06 19.26
C TYR A 12 10.95 4.79 20.12
N PRO A 13 11.52 4.90 21.33
CA PRO A 13 11.75 3.74 22.20
C PRO A 13 10.48 2.96 22.52
N ASP A 14 9.33 3.65 22.61
CA ASP A 14 8.03 3.03 22.87
C ASP A 14 7.61 2.04 21.75
N MET A 15 8.20 2.12 20.56
CA MET A 15 7.96 1.19 19.45
C MET A 15 8.86 -0.05 19.47
N GLU A 16 9.81 -0.17 20.42
CA GLU A 16 10.74 -1.30 20.49
C GLU A 16 9.99 -2.64 20.62
N ALA A 17 8.88 -2.66 21.36
CA ALA A 17 8.02 -3.82 21.48
C ALA A 17 7.45 -4.30 20.13
N CYS A 18 7.24 -3.38 19.18
CA CYS A 18 6.73 -3.67 17.84
C CYS A 18 7.84 -4.01 16.83
N ALA A 19 9.12 -3.96 17.21
CA ALA A 19 10.22 -4.17 16.27
C ALA A 19 10.16 -5.52 15.52
N PRO A 20 9.79 -6.66 16.15
CA PRO A 20 9.61 -7.92 15.45
C PRO A 20 8.51 -7.86 14.39
N ASP A 21 7.35 -7.26 14.72
CA ASP A 21 6.21 -7.14 13.81
C ASP A 21 6.47 -6.17 12.66
N LEU A 22 7.18 -5.08 12.93
CA LEU A 22 7.64 -4.15 11.90
C LEU A 22 8.57 -4.84 10.90
N TRP A 23 9.47 -5.70 11.38
CA TRP A 23 10.35 -6.47 10.51
C TRP A 23 9.58 -7.52 9.70
N ALA A 24 8.62 -8.21 10.33
CA ALA A 24 7.75 -9.16 9.63
C ALA A 24 6.93 -8.47 8.52
N ALA A 25 6.34 -7.31 8.82
CA ALA A 25 5.62 -6.50 7.83
C ALA A 25 6.53 -6.07 6.68
N PHE A 26 7.76 -5.64 6.97
CA PHE A 26 8.75 -5.31 5.93
C PHE A 26 9.05 -6.51 5.02
N GLU A 27 9.28 -7.68 5.59
CA GLU A 27 9.57 -8.91 4.83
C GLU A 27 8.39 -9.32 3.94
N ILE A 28 7.16 -9.22 4.45
CA ILE A 28 5.92 -9.48 3.68
C ILE A 28 5.83 -8.54 2.47
N LEU A 29 5.96 -7.23 2.69
CA LEU A 29 5.87 -6.23 1.62
C LEU A 29 7.01 -6.42 0.60
N LYS A 30 8.24 -6.69 1.06
CA LYS A 30 9.38 -6.96 0.18
C LYS A 30 9.13 -8.19 -0.71
N ALA A 31 8.60 -9.27 -0.14
CA ALA A 31 8.28 -10.49 -0.88
C ALA A 31 7.18 -10.23 -1.93
N CYS A 32 6.11 -9.52 -1.55
CA CYS A 32 5.03 -9.09 -2.45
C CYS A 32 5.59 -8.41 -3.70
N TYR A 33 6.36 -7.33 -3.53
CA TYR A 33 6.91 -6.59 -4.67
C TYR A 33 7.91 -7.39 -5.50
N ARG A 34 8.75 -8.22 -4.87
CA ARG A 34 9.67 -9.11 -5.61
C ARG A 34 8.95 -10.13 -6.49
N SER A 35 7.74 -10.54 -6.09
CA SER A 35 6.89 -11.43 -6.89
C SER A 35 6.03 -10.70 -7.93
N GLY A 36 6.14 -9.37 -8.04
CA GLY A 36 5.31 -8.55 -8.94
C GLY A 36 3.90 -8.27 -8.42
N GLY A 37 3.63 -8.57 -7.14
CA GLY A 37 2.37 -8.25 -6.48
C GLY A 37 2.24 -6.78 -6.13
N LYS A 38 1.04 -6.39 -5.72
CA LYS A 38 0.70 -5.03 -5.27
C LYS A 38 0.16 -5.01 -3.85
N VAL A 39 0.19 -3.83 -3.26
CA VAL A 39 -0.37 -3.59 -1.93
C VAL A 39 -1.69 -2.84 -2.04
N LEU A 40 -2.71 -3.30 -1.32
CA LEU A 40 -3.94 -2.57 -1.07
C LEU A 40 -3.88 -2.00 0.35
N VAL A 41 -4.24 -0.74 0.54
CA VAL A 41 -4.20 -0.07 1.86
C VAL A 41 -5.56 0.52 2.19
N CYS A 42 -6.04 0.32 3.41
CA CYS A 42 -7.31 0.88 3.88
C CYS A 42 -7.26 1.30 5.35
N GLY A 43 -8.10 2.29 5.68
CA GLY A 43 -8.26 2.83 7.03
C GLY A 43 -9.45 3.78 7.07
N ASN A 44 -9.90 4.13 8.28
CA ASN A 44 -11.01 5.05 8.49
C ASN A 44 -10.52 6.38 9.09
N GLY A 45 -11.13 7.51 8.71
CA GLY A 45 -10.84 8.82 9.31
C GLY A 45 -9.36 9.21 9.15
N GLY A 46 -8.66 9.49 10.26
CA GLY A 46 -7.22 9.78 10.20
C GLY A 46 -6.40 8.66 9.55
N SER A 47 -6.74 7.39 9.82
CA SER A 47 -6.10 6.24 9.18
C SER A 47 -6.37 6.15 7.67
N ALA A 48 -7.44 6.79 7.17
CA ALA A 48 -7.66 6.93 5.74
C ALA A 48 -6.62 7.89 5.11
N ALA A 49 -6.35 9.01 5.77
CA ALA A 49 -5.30 9.94 5.34
C ALA A 49 -3.91 9.28 5.36
N ASP A 50 -3.60 8.48 6.39
CA ASP A 50 -2.36 7.68 6.43
C ASP A 50 -2.28 6.67 5.28
N SER A 51 -3.42 6.06 4.90
CA SER A 51 -3.47 5.12 3.76
C SER A 51 -3.08 5.80 2.45
N GLU A 52 -3.58 7.02 2.20
CA GLU A 52 -3.21 7.80 1.02
C GLU A 52 -1.77 8.31 1.10
N HIS A 53 -1.29 8.69 2.29
CA HIS A 53 0.10 9.09 2.48
C HIS A 53 1.06 7.94 2.15
N ILE A 54 0.78 6.72 2.64
CA ILE A 54 1.54 5.51 2.33
C ILE A 54 1.61 5.28 0.82
N VAL A 55 0.48 5.41 0.10
CA VAL A 55 0.47 5.32 -1.37
C VAL A 55 1.37 6.37 -1.98
N GLY A 56 1.28 7.63 -1.51
CA GLY A 56 2.13 8.72 -1.95
C GLY A 56 3.60 8.35 -1.88
N GLU A 57 4.08 7.85 -0.73
CA GLU A 57 5.50 7.49 -0.52
C GLU A 57 5.95 6.21 -1.24
N LEU A 58 5.04 5.28 -1.52
CA LEU A 58 5.38 4.03 -2.24
C LEU A 58 5.32 4.21 -3.76
N MET A 59 4.43 5.06 -4.26
CA MET A 59 4.30 5.36 -5.69
C MET A 59 5.30 6.41 -6.19
N LYS A 60 5.65 7.40 -5.35
CA LYS A 60 6.76 8.34 -5.63
C LYS A 60 8.04 7.80 -4.98
N GLY A 61 9.23 8.08 -5.52
CA GLY A 61 10.45 7.77 -4.77
C GLY A 61 10.47 8.56 -3.46
N PHE A 62 10.61 7.87 -2.33
CA PHE A 62 10.71 8.49 -1.01
C PHE A 62 12.17 8.93 -0.73
N LEU A 63 12.93 8.15 0.04
CA LEU A 63 14.32 8.48 0.39
C LEU A 63 15.30 8.13 -0.73
N SER A 64 15.06 7.02 -1.43
CA SER A 64 15.88 6.57 -2.54
C SER A 64 15.21 6.89 -3.86
N LYS A 65 15.95 7.54 -4.77
CA LYS A 65 15.51 7.69 -6.16
C LYS A 65 15.38 6.30 -6.80
N ARG A 66 14.27 6.06 -7.48
CA ARG A 66 14.04 4.84 -8.26
C ARG A 66 13.92 5.24 -9.73
N PRO A 67 15.01 5.43 -10.47
CA PRO A 67 14.90 5.71 -11.91
C PRO A 67 14.24 4.51 -12.61
N ILE A 68 13.48 4.78 -13.66
CA ILE A 68 12.95 3.71 -14.51
C ILE A 68 14.09 2.93 -15.20
N PRO A 69 13.89 1.65 -15.58
CA PRO A 69 14.91 0.86 -16.26
C PRO A 69 15.41 1.51 -17.55
N GLU A 70 16.71 1.39 -17.85
CA GLU A 70 17.33 1.95 -19.06
C GLU A 70 16.63 1.49 -20.35
N ALA A 71 16.16 0.25 -20.38
CA ALA A 71 15.38 -0.28 -21.50
C ALA A 71 14.09 0.51 -21.73
N ASP A 72 13.41 0.96 -20.67
CA ASP A 72 12.17 1.72 -20.79
C ASP A 72 12.44 3.20 -21.08
N ARG A 73 13.58 3.75 -20.63
CA ARG A 73 14.05 5.09 -21.02
C ARG A 73 14.21 5.20 -22.54
N ARG A 74 14.93 4.24 -23.14
CA ARG A 74 15.16 4.19 -24.60
C ARG A 74 13.85 4.07 -25.37
N LYS A 75 12.95 3.17 -24.93
CA LYS A 75 11.61 3.05 -25.54
C LYS A 75 10.84 4.37 -25.52
N LEU A 76 10.90 5.14 -24.42
CA LEU A 76 10.23 6.44 -24.33
C LEU A 76 10.82 7.45 -25.32
N GLU A 77 12.14 7.56 -25.37
CA GLU A 77 12.84 8.50 -26.27
C GLU A 77 12.62 8.15 -27.75
N GLU A 78 12.59 6.86 -28.09
CA GLU A 78 12.30 6.37 -29.45
C GLU A 78 10.83 6.56 -29.84
N ALA A 79 9.89 6.25 -28.94
CA ALA A 79 8.45 6.28 -29.23
C ALA A 79 7.87 7.70 -29.21
N PHE A 80 8.44 8.62 -28.43
CA PHE A 80 7.92 9.96 -28.23
C PHE A 80 8.99 11.02 -28.48
N PRO A 81 9.24 11.42 -29.75
CA PRO A 81 10.36 12.33 -30.08
C PRO A 81 10.31 13.71 -29.42
N LEU A 82 9.11 14.19 -29.05
CA LEU A 82 8.93 15.49 -28.40
C LEU A 82 9.07 15.41 -26.88
N ASP A 83 8.48 14.40 -26.26
CA ASP A 83 8.30 14.33 -24.80
C ASP A 83 9.11 13.20 -24.13
N GLY A 84 9.64 12.26 -24.90
CA GLY A 84 10.24 11.01 -24.41
C GLY A 84 11.41 11.23 -23.45
N ALA A 85 12.31 12.14 -23.80
CA ALA A 85 13.43 12.53 -22.94
C ALA A 85 12.95 13.18 -21.63
N TYR A 86 11.91 14.01 -21.69
CA TYR A 86 11.30 14.60 -20.50
C TYR A 86 10.68 13.53 -19.61
N LEU A 87 9.87 12.62 -20.17
CA LEU A 87 9.26 11.53 -19.42
C LEU A 87 10.31 10.61 -18.79
N ALA A 88 11.34 10.21 -19.54
CA ALA A 88 12.42 9.37 -19.05
C ALA A 88 13.20 10.03 -17.89
N ALA A 89 13.36 11.36 -17.91
CA ALA A 89 14.05 12.08 -16.84
C ALA A 89 13.23 12.24 -15.55
N HIS A 90 11.89 12.24 -15.63
CA HIS A 90 11.01 12.59 -14.51
C HIS A 90 10.25 11.40 -13.92
N LEU A 91 9.97 10.36 -14.71
CA LEU A 91 9.32 9.15 -14.20
C LEU A 91 10.23 8.39 -13.23
N GLN A 92 9.59 7.75 -12.26
CA GLN A 92 10.27 6.89 -11.30
C GLN A 92 9.58 5.52 -11.22
N GLY A 93 10.38 4.49 -10.94
CA GLY A 93 9.89 3.19 -10.54
C GLY A 93 9.02 3.31 -9.30
N ALA A 94 7.87 2.65 -9.34
CA ALA A 94 6.87 2.64 -8.28
C ALA A 94 6.88 1.29 -7.55
N LEU A 95 6.46 1.29 -6.29
CA LEU A 95 6.03 0.10 -5.58
C LEU A 95 4.50 0.08 -5.63
N PRO A 96 3.86 -0.73 -6.51
CA PRO A 96 2.44 -0.63 -6.80
C PRO A 96 1.58 -0.72 -5.54
N THR A 97 0.94 0.38 -5.19
CA THR A 97 0.12 0.50 -3.98
C THR A 97 -1.17 1.25 -4.31
N ILE A 98 -2.31 0.73 -3.85
CA ILE A 98 -3.63 1.33 -4.07
C ILE A 98 -4.27 1.62 -2.73
N SER A 99 -4.69 2.87 -2.53
CA SER A 99 -5.51 3.24 -1.40
C SER A 99 -6.96 2.93 -1.74
N LEU A 100 -7.61 2.12 -0.90
CA LEU A 100 -9.02 1.79 -1.06
C LEU A 100 -9.95 2.92 -0.58
N VAL A 101 -9.38 4.00 -0.03
CA VAL A 101 -10.15 5.17 0.40
C VAL A 101 -10.34 6.19 -0.71
N SER A 102 -9.50 6.16 -1.75
CA SER A 102 -9.47 7.20 -2.79
C SER A 102 -10.61 7.10 -3.81
N GLN A 103 -11.36 5.99 -3.84
CA GLN A 103 -12.49 5.80 -4.77
C GLN A 103 -13.80 6.29 -4.15
N THR A 104 -13.91 7.61 -3.93
CA THR A 104 -15.06 8.22 -3.24
C THR A 104 -16.39 7.85 -3.89
N SER A 105 -16.48 7.86 -5.22
CA SER A 105 -17.72 7.51 -5.94
C SER A 105 -18.14 6.05 -5.71
N LEU A 106 -17.18 5.13 -5.66
CA LEU A 106 -17.46 3.72 -5.36
C LEU A 106 -17.90 3.56 -3.91
N LEU A 107 -17.19 4.19 -2.97
CA LEU A 107 -17.51 4.10 -1.55
C LEU A 107 -18.90 4.65 -1.24
N THR A 108 -19.28 5.79 -1.81
CA THR A 108 -20.60 6.39 -1.59
C THR A 108 -21.71 5.58 -2.27
N ALA A 109 -21.50 5.09 -3.49
CA ALA A 109 -22.47 4.22 -4.16
C ALA A 109 -22.70 2.93 -3.37
N PHE A 110 -21.62 2.27 -2.93
CA PHE A 110 -21.72 1.02 -2.18
C PHE A 110 -22.37 1.21 -0.79
N ALA A 111 -22.07 2.34 -0.13
CA ALA A 111 -22.70 2.71 1.12
C ALA A 111 -24.21 3.01 0.97
N ASN A 112 -24.62 3.61 -0.14
CA ASN A 112 -26.01 3.96 -0.42
C ASN A 112 -26.85 2.73 -0.84
N ASP A 113 -26.30 1.91 -1.74
CA ASP A 113 -27.06 0.87 -2.44
C ASP A 113 -26.96 -0.51 -1.78
N VAL A 114 -25.90 -0.76 -1.00
CA VAL A 114 -25.60 -2.11 -0.47
C VAL A 114 -25.39 -2.08 1.05
N ALA A 115 -24.17 -1.80 1.49
CA ALA A 115 -23.82 -1.76 2.91
C ALA A 115 -22.48 -1.04 3.09
N PRO A 116 -22.41 0.01 3.93
CA PRO A 116 -21.19 0.81 4.09
C PRO A 116 -20.03 0.02 4.71
N ASP A 117 -20.34 -1.00 5.51
CA ASP A 117 -19.35 -1.77 6.21
C ASP A 117 -18.64 -2.81 5.34
N VAL A 118 -19.11 -3.15 4.15
CA VAL A 118 -18.39 -4.11 3.26
C VAL A 118 -17.68 -3.42 2.09
N ALA A 119 -17.67 -2.08 2.04
CA ALA A 119 -17.14 -1.33 0.90
C ALA A 119 -15.64 -1.59 0.61
N PHE A 120 -14.79 -1.73 1.65
CA PHE A 120 -13.40 -2.13 1.46
C PHE A 120 -13.27 -3.60 1.07
N ALA A 121 -14.09 -4.48 1.64
CA ALA A 121 -14.11 -5.90 1.29
C ALA A 121 -14.44 -6.10 -0.20
N GLN A 122 -15.40 -5.34 -0.73
CA GLN A 122 -15.74 -5.34 -2.15
C GLN A 122 -14.52 -4.97 -3.02
N GLN A 123 -13.80 -3.92 -2.65
CA GLN A 123 -12.61 -3.49 -3.39
C GLN A 123 -11.47 -4.53 -3.30
N VAL A 124 -11.25 -5.13 -2.13
CA VAL A 124 -10.27 -6.21 -1.96
C VAL A 124 -10.65 -7.42 -2.81
N TYR A 125 -11.93 -7.80 -2.83
CA TYR A 125 -12.42 -8.89 -3.66
C TYR A 125 -12.21 -8.62 -5.16
N GLY A 126 -12.46 -7.38 -5.61
CA GLY A 126 -12.29 -6.98 -7.02
C GLY A 126 -10.85 -6.80 -7.47
N TYR A 127 -9.98 -6.21 -6.64
CA TYR A 127 -8.59 -5.90 -7.01
C TYR A 127 -7.58 -6.97 -6.59
N GLY A 128 -7.83 -7.66 -5.47
CA GLY A 128 -6.89 -8.58 -4.85
C GLY A 128 -6.62 -9.80 -5.72
N ARG A 129 -5.35 -10.20 -5.80
CA ARG A 129 -4.88 -11.43 -6.45
C ARG A 129 -3.99 -12.20 -5.48
N PRO A 130 -3.82 -13.53 -5.67
CA PRO A 130 -2.85 -14.30 -4.89
C PRO A 130 -1.46 -13.67 -4.97
N GLY A 131 -0.79 -13.54 -3.82
CA GLY A 131 0.53 -12.89 -3.72
C GLY A 131 0.50 -11.37 -3.47
N ASP A 132 -0.67 -10.72 -3.60
CA ASP A 132 -0.84 -9.34 -3.14
C ASP A 132 -0.91 -9.26 -1.60
N VAL A 133 -0.79 -8.04 -1.07
CA VAL A 133 -0.88 -7.77 0.37
C VAL A 133 -1.99 -6.76 0.66
N LEU A 134 -2.79 -7.02 1.69
CA LEU A 134 -3.65 -6.01 2.30
C LEU A 134 -2.98 -5.42 3.54
N VAL A 135 -2.90 -4.09 3.62
CA VAL A 135 -2.54 -3.35 4.83
C VAL A 135 -3.79 -2.65 5.36
N GLY A 136 -4.19 -2.96 6.59
CA GLY A 136 -5.34 -2.34 7.24
C GLY A 136 -4.92 -1.54 8.47
N LEU A 137 -5.37 -0.29 8.55
CA LEU A 137 -5.10 0.62 9.65
C LEU A 137 -6.37 0.84 10.48
N SER A 138 -6.30 0.54 11.78
CA SER A 138 -7.39 0.81 12.72
C SER A 138 -6.85 0.97 14.14
N THR A 139 -6.97 2.18 14.70
CA THR A 139 -6.56 2.44 16.09
C THR A 139 -7.27 1.53 17.10
N SER A 140 -8.56 1.24 16.86
CA SER A 140 -9.38 0.41 17.75
C SER A 140 -9.25 -1.09 17.52
N GLY A 141 -8.76 -1.53 16.36
CA GLY A 141 -8.76 -2.93 15.92
C GLY A 141 -10.15 -3.52 15.63
N ASN A 142 -11.23 -2.77 15.85
CA ASN A 142 -12.61 -3.29 15.87
C ASN A 142 -13.48 -2.78 14.71
N SER A 143 -12.91 -1.99 13.78
CA SER A 143 -13.65 -1.45 12.65
C SER A 143 -14.14 -2.58 11.73
N LYS A 144 -15.45 -2.83 11.69
CA LYS A 144 -16.05 -3.92 10.90
C LYS A 144 -15.62 -3.92 9.44
N ASN A 145 -15.58 -2.74 8.82
CA ASN A 145 -15.19 -2.61 7.41
C ASN A 145 -13.74 -2.96 7.11
N ILE A 146 -12.86 -2.75 8.08
CA ILE A 146 -11.47 -3.21 8.00
C ILE A 146 -11.45 -4.73 8.20
N LEU A 147 -12.13 -5.25 9.22
CA LEU A 147 -12.19 -6.71 9.48
C LEU A 147 -12.73 -7.50 8.28
N TYR A 148 -13.78 -7.00 7.61
CA TYR A 148 -14.32 -7.62 6.39
C TYR A 148 -13.34 -7.53 5.22
N ALA A 149 -12.54 -6.47 5.12
CA ALA A 149 -11.46 -6.40 4.14
C ALA A 149 -10.39 -7.49 4.37
N PHE A 150 -10.00 -7.74 5.63
CA PHE A 150 -9.09 -8.86 5.98
C PHE A 150 -9.69 -10.23 5.63
N GLN A 151 -10.98 -10.43 5.88
CA GLN A 151 -11.67 -11.67 5.49
C GLN A 151 -11.67 -11.87 3.97
N ALA A 152 -11.95 -10.81 3.21
CA ALA A 152 -11.87 -10.83 1.74
C ALA A 152 -10.44 -11.09 1.25
N ALA A 153 -9.43 -10.48 1.88
CA ALA A 153 -8.02 -10.72 1.52
C ALA A 153 -7.63 -12.19 1.72
N ARG A 154 -8.02 -12.79 2.85
CA ARG A 154 -7.79 -14.21 3.11
C ARG A 154 -8.47 -15.11 2.09
N LEU A 155 -9.70 -14.77 1.68
CA LEU A 155 -10.41 -15.48 0.60
C LEU A 155 -9.68 -15.40 -0.74
N ARG A 156 -8.90 -14.35 -0.98
CA ARG A 156 -8.14 -14.10 -2.22
C ARG A 156 -6.69 -14.60 -2.16
N ASP A 157 -6.33 -15.39 -1.15
CA ASP A 157 -4.97 -15.89 -0.90
C ASP A 157 -3.91 -14.76 -0.78
N MET A 158 -4.33 -13.62 -0.22
CA MET A 158 -3.46 -12.49 0.05
C MET A 158 -2.82 -12.61 1.44
N GLN A 159 -1.61 -12.06 1.57
CA GLN A 159 -1.03 -11.80 2.89
C GLN A 159 -1.65 -10.54 3.48
N THR A 160 -1.62 -10.40 4.81
CA THR A 160 -2.27 -9.27 5.50
C THR A 160 -1.39 -8.68 6.59
N VAL A 161 -1.38 -7.36 6.72
CA VAL A 161 -0.67 -6.61 7.76
C VAL A 161 -1.65 -5.65 8.44
N GLY A 162 -1.70 -5.68 9.77
CA GLY A 162 -2.54 -4.79 10.58
C GLY A 162 -1.72 -3.77 11.35
N LEU A 163 -2.12 -2.50 11.30
CA LEU A 163 -1.59 -1.43 12.15
C LEU A 163 -2.67 -1.02 13.15
N THR A 164 -2.46 -1.34 14.42
CA THR A 164 -3.41 -1.12 15.53
C THR A 164 -2.75 -0.36 16.68
N GLY A 165 -3.53 0.11 17.67
CA GLY A 165 -2.98 1.00 18.71
C GLY A 165 -3.68 0.95 20.07
N LYS A 166 -4.15 -0.23 20.52
CA LYS A 166 -4.66 -0.44 21.88
C LYS A 166 -3.73 -1.33 22.69
#